data_AF-A0A520QLA8-F1
#
_entry.id   AF-A0A520QLA8-F1
#
_cell.length_a   1.000
_cell.length_b   1.000
_cell.length_c   1.000
_cell.angle_alpha   90.00
_cell.angle_beta   90.00
_cell.angle_gamma   90.00
#
_symmetry.space_group_name_H-M   'P 1'
#
loop_
_entity.id
_entity.type
_entity.pdbx_description
1 polymer ?
#
loop_
_entity_poly.entity_id
_entity_poly.type
_entity_poly.pdbx_seq_one_letter_code
_entity_poly.pdbx_strand_id
1 'polypeptide(L)'
;MALRVLFALALLGFVGCQGEVVAEGDAASPDGSAIRPDSGGRDASEPPADASTADADTPDSGTVIAEDLRAFPGAVGFGKDTTGGRGGRVVYVTNLDDSGEGSLRDALQMTGPRTVVFRVGGTIDANSPLTISADNGDVTIAGQTAPGDGIAIRGAELRVLASNVIVRYLRIRPGPDTTGSNEDGLRIIAYSGRLVEDVIVDHCSITWAKDEVFAVGGIGAGTRVQDVTVQNTIMGENIDTQYGLLLWNRATNITVYGNYFVHNKERNIRSSTCTSTFEMVNNVVYSYVAATRPTYENVFDVIGNVFITNPSVTDRFQTVRLEASTNNCPDGMIERTRAHISDNILDDGVATVSGNLDPYLESAPTQDSGLVARPASEVAEWVYADVGATFPARDAADARVIEHARTRTGEFLRSPAEVGGYPALAGGEPYPDDDADGMDDEWEARVGLDPSDGADGATDRDGDGYTNLEEFLHRLVDRTL
;
A
#
# COMPACT_ATOMS: atom_id res chain seq x y z
N MET A 1 48.56 13.36 8.41
CA MET A 1 48.35 14.21 9.60
C MET A 1 46.87 14.58 9.60
N ALA A 2 46.13 14.32 10.68
CA ALA A 2 44.67 14.30 10.62
C ALA A 2 44.04 15.71 10.69
N LEU A 3 42.97 15.94 9.91
CA LEU A 3 42.08 17.08 10.05
C LEU A 3 40.71 16.56 10.48
N ARG A 4 40.25 16.94 11.68
CA ARG A 4 38.88 16.66 12.15
C ARG A 4 37.97 17.81 11.77
N VAL A 5 36.88 17.54 11.08
CA VAL A 5 35.75 18.46 10.96
C VAL A 5 34.81 18.18 12.13
N LEU A 6 34.31 19.24 12.78
CA LEU A 6 33.41 19.15 13.93
C LEU A 6 31.99 19.54 13.47
N PHE A 7 31.00 18.69 13.74
CA PHE A 7 29.59 19.06 13.52
C PHE A 7 29.15 20.12 14.53
N ALA A 8 28.38 21.10 14.06
CA ALA A 8 27.72 22.10 14.90
C ALA A 8 26.22 21.84 14.92
N LEU A 9 25.66 21.63 16.13
CA LEU A 9 24.24 21.40 16.33
C LEU A 9 23.54 22.73 16.63
N ALA A 10 22.58 23.13 15.80
CA ALA A 10 21.86 24.41 15.95
C ALA A 10 20.62 24.25 16.83
N LEU A 11 20.73 24.59 18.12
CA LEU A 11 19.59 24.67 19.03
C LEU A 11 18.98 26.08 18.98
N LEU A 12 17.72 26.20 18.57
CA LEU A 12 16.96 27.45 18.60
C LEU A 12 16.01 27.45 19.81
N GLY A 13 16.31 28.29 20.81
CA GLY A 13 15.50 28.41 22.02
C GLY A 13 14.32 29.36 21.85
N PHE A 14 13.17 29.00 22.43
CA PHE A 14 12.03 29.90 22.56
C PHE A 14 12.33 31.04 23.54
N VAL A 15 12.03 32.28 23.13
CA VAL A 15 11.91 33.43 24.03
C VAL A 15 10.42 33.67 24.27
N GLY A 16 9.99 33.60 25.53
CA GLY A 16 8.62 33.93 25.92
C GLY A 16 8.42 35.44 26.13
N CYS A 17 7.23 35.92 25.79
CA CYS A 17 6.68 37.18 26.30
C CYS A 17 5.30 36.89 26.90
N GLN A 18 5.01 37.47 28.06
CA GLN A 18 3.68 37.40 28.67
C GLN A 18 2.77 38.52 28.15
N GLY A 19 1.48 38.24 28.10
CA GLY A 19 0.40 39.21 27.98
C GLY A 19 -0.83 38.66 28.67
N GLU A 20 -1.31 39.36 29.69
CA GLU A 20 -2.57 39.03 30.37
C GLU A 20 -3.77 39.38 29.47
N VAL A 21 -4.93 38.74 29.71
CA VAL A 21 -6.23 39.43 29.86
C VAL A 21 -7.30 38.45 30.38
N VAL A 22 -7.84 38.81 31.55
CA VAL A 22 -9.21 38.55 32.09
C VAL A 22 -9.79 37.13 32.07
N ALA A 23 -10.34 36.72 33.21
CA ALA A 23 -11.23 35.56 33.34
C ALA A 23 -12.58 35.95 33.98
N GLU A 24 -13.66 35.72 33.24
CA GLU A 24 -15.04 35.49 33.70
C GLU A 24 -15.63 34.44 32.73
N GLY A 25 -16.43 33.44 33.09
CA GLY A 25 -16.89 33.03 34.42
C GLY A 25 -18.39 32.72 34.39
N ASP A 26 -18.80 31.45 34.48
CA ASP A 26 -20.19 31.10 34.78
C ASP A 26 -20.35 29.70 35.41
N ALA A 27 -21.53 29.41 35.99
CA ALA A 27 -21.74 28.38 37.00
C ALA A 27 -22.49 27.12 36.54
N ALA A 28 -22.63 26.14 37.45
CA ALA A 28 -23.23 24.82 37.18
C ALA A 28 -24.46 24.48 38.05
N SER A 29 -25.55 24.06 37.39
CA SER A 29 -26.62 23.17 37.91
C SER A 29 -27.49 23.73 39.08
N PRO A 30 -28.57 23.05 39.57
CA PRO A 30 -29.16 21.74 39.20
C PRO A 30 -30.71 21.74 38.99
N ASP A 31 -31.33 20.57 39.16
CA ASP A 31 -32.77 20.24 39.32
C ASP A 31 -33.71 20.29 38.08
N GLY A 32 -34.74 19.44 37.96
CA GLY A 32 -35.21 18.39 38.88
C GLY A 32 -36.28 17.42 38.30
N SER A 33 -36.67 16.41 39.09
CA SER A 33 -37.56 15.27 38.77
C SER A 33 -39.08 15.62 38.84
N ALA A 34 -40.08 14.75 38.59
CA ALA A 34 -40.18 13.30 38.28
C ALA A 34 -41.26 13.07 37.16
N ILE A 35 -42.22 12.13 37.04
CA ILE A 35 -42.89 11.06 37.85
C ILE A 35 -43.34 9.93 36.88
N ARG A 36 -43.55 8.67 37.34
CA ARG A 36 -44.38 7.62 36.69
C ARG A 36 -45.59 7.26 37.56
N PRO A 37 -46.72 6.84 36.96
CA PRO A 37 -47.22 5.48 37.21
C PRO A 37 -47.89 4.84 35.96
N ASP A 38 -48.45 3.62 35.97
CA ASP A 38 -48.10 2.31 36.55
C ASP A 38 -49.22 1.32 36.14
N SER A 39 -49.01 0.00 36.31
CA SER A 39 -49.94 -1.11 36.09
C SER A 39 -50.34 -1.40 34.63
N GLY A 40 -50.59 -2.65 34.23
CA GLY A 40 -50.36 -3.90 34.96
C GLY A 40 -51.18 -5.07 34.38
N GLY A 41 -50.66 -6.29 34.53
CA GLY A 41 -51.35 -7.51 34.11
C GLY A 41 -50.37 -8.60 33.68
N ARG A 42 -50.56 -9.81 34.21
CA ARG A 42 -49.89 -11.04 33.75
C ARG A 42 -50.99 -12.00 33.31
N ASP A 43 -50.71 -12.82 32.30
CA ASP A 43 -50.90 -14.26 32.47
C ASP A 43 -49.91 -15.02 31.58
N ALA A 44 -49.65 -16.29 31.88
CA ALA A 44 -48.74 -17.14 31.13
C ALA A 44 -49.20 -18.61 31.18
N SER A 45 -49.47 -19.19 30.01
CA SER A 45 -49.74 -20.62 29.87
C SER A 45 -49.32 -21.16 28.50
N GLU A 46 -48.57 -22.27 28.55
CA GLU A 46 -48.24 -23.18 27.45
C GLU A 46 -48.71 -24.60 27.87
N PRO A 47 -48.76 -25.58 26.96
CA PRO A 47 -49.09 -25.53 25.54
C PRO A 47 -50.31 -26.45 25.25
N PRO A 48 -50.57 -26.84 23.98
CA PRO A 48 -50.21 -28.23 23.63
C PRO A 48 -49.67 -28.38 22.20
N ALA A 49 -49.13 -29.57 21.90
CA ALA A 49 -48.73 -29.99 20.55
C ALA A 49 -49.79 -30.89 19.89
N ASP A 50 -49.87 -30.92 18.55
CA ASP A 50 -49.46 -32.09 17.73
C ASP A 50 -49.58 -31.82 16.20
N ALA A 51 -48.85 -32.62 15.42
CA ALA A 51 -49.08 -33.06 14.04
C ALA A 51 -49.50 -32.09 12.89
N SER A 52 -48.58 -31.95 11.94
CA SER A 52 -48.79 -32.19 10.48
C SER A 52 -49.84 -31.40 9.69
N THR A 53 -49.35 -30.56 8.78
CA THR A 53 -49.40 -30.85 7.32
C THR A 53 -48.20 -30.22 6.61
N ALA A 54 -47.73 -30.83 5.52
CA ALA A 54 -46.84 -30.15 4.59
C ALA A 54 -47.67 -29.36 3.57
N ASP A 55 -47.23 -28.16 3.24
CA ASP A 55 -47.57 -27.48 1.99
C ASP A 55 -46.30 -26.84 1.43
N ALA A 56 -46.27 -26.61 0.12
CA ALA A 56 -45.08 -26.11 -0.57
C ALA A 56 -45.17 -24.60 -0.78
N ASP A 57 -44.17 -23.87 -0.32
CA ASP A 57 -43.99 -22.46 -0.67
C ASP A 57 -42.57 -22.19 -1.20
N THR A 58 -42.44 -21.07 -1.89
CA THR A 58 -41.33 -20.61 -2.73
C THR A 58 -39.93 -20.80 -2.16
N PRO A 59 -38.90 -21.02 -3.02
CA PRO A 59 -37.53 -20.73 -2.62
C PRO A 59 -37.46 -19.24 -2.27
N ASP A 60 -37.10 -18.95 -1.02
CA ASP A 60 -36.75 -17.61 -0.59
C ASP A 60 -35.71 -17.04 -1.57
N SER A 61 -35.99 -15.85 -2.13
CA SER A 61 -35.07 -15.18 -3.03
C SER A 61 -33.96 -14.59 -2.19
N GLY A 62 -33.07 -15.48 -1.72
CA GLY A 62 -32.06 -15.18 -0.73
C GLY A 62 -31.27 -13.96 -1.17
N THR A 63 -31.50 -12.84 -0.45
CA THR A 63 -30.72 -11.62 -0.62
C THR A 63 -29.27 -12.03 -0.49
N VAL A 64 -28.55 -11.99 -1.61
CA VAL A 64 -27.11 -12.16 -1.60
C VAL A 64 -26.59 -11.08 -0.66
N ILE A 65 -26.05 -11.49 0.49
CA ILE A 65 -25.20 -10.58 1.26
C ILE A 65 -24.05 -10.32 0.32
N ALA A 66 -24.02 -9.11 -0.26
CA ALA A 66 -22.89 -8.69 -1.06
C ALA A 66 -21.63 -8.94 -0.23
N GLU A 67 -20.70 -9.73 -0.77
CA GLU A 67 -19.37 -9.79 -0.17
C GLU A 67 -18.79 -8.36 -0.24
N ASP A 68 -18.12 -7.90 0.83
CA ASP A 68 -17.61 -6.52 0.86
C ASP A 68 -16.76 -6.27 -0.40
N LEU A 69 -17.26 -5.35 -1.24
CA LEU A 69 -16.83 -5.22 -2.63
C LEU A 69 -15.44 -4.59 -2.70
N ARG A 70 -14.46 -5.43 -2.94
CA ARG A 70 -13.04 -5.08 -2.91
C ARG A 70 -12.66 -4.08 -4.01
N ALA A 71 -11.44 -3.55 -3.90
CA ALA A 71 -10.78 -2.73 -4.91
C ALA A 71 -10.60 -3.47 -6.24
N PHE A 72 -10.40 -4.78 -6.17
CA PHE A 72 -10.31 -5.74 -7.28
C PHE A 72 -10.33 -7.16 -6.67
N PRO A 73 -10.67 -8.24 -7.41
CA PRO A 73 -10.81 -9.58 -6.85
C PRO A 73 -9.58 -10.11 -6.08
N GLY A 74 -8.38 -9.71 -6.51
CA GLY A 74 -7.08 -10.05 -5.88
C GLY A 74 -6.64 -9.12 -4.74
N ALA A 75 -7.46 -8.17 -4.29
CA ALA A 75 -7.12 -7.28 -3.19
C ALA A 75 -7.29 -7.97 -1.83
N VAL A 76 -6.36 -7.70 -0.90
CA VAL A 76 -6.35 -8.23 0.47
C VAL A 76 -5.84 -7.18 1.45
N GLY A 77 -5.88 -7.45 2.75
CA GLY A 77 -5.39 -6.52 3.76
C GLY A 77 -6.36 -5.41 4.13
N PHE A 78 -5.89 -4.43 4.90
CA PHE A 78 -6.71 -3.31 5.38
C PHE A 78 -7.11 -2.29 4.30
N GLY A 79 -6.41 -2.27 3.16
CA GLY A 79 -6.75 -1.43 2.01
C GLY A 79 -7.60 -2.14 0.97
N LYS A 80 -8.05 -3.39 1.23
CA LYS A 80 -8.74 -4.23 0.25
C LYS A 80 -10.06 -3.65 -0.26
N ASP A 81 -10.72 -2.79 0.53
CA ASP A 81 -12.06 -2.25 0.26
C ASP A 81 -12.01 -0.85 -0.39
N THR A 82 -10.81 -0.38 -0.77
CA THR A 82 -10.59 0.89 -1.48
C THR A 82 -11.37 0.93 -2.80
N THR A 83 -12.14 1.98 -3.08
CA THR A 83 -12.96 2.06 -4.32
C THR A 83 -12.26 2.80 -5.48
N GLY A 84 -11.28 3.66 -5.17
CA GLY A 84 -10.52 4.42 -6.16
C GLY A 84 -11.42 5.23 -7.10
N GLY A 85 -11.33 4.92 -8.39
CA GLY A 85 -12.08 5.57 -9.47
C GLY A 85 -13.44 4.96 -9.83
N ARG A 86 -13.95 3.95 -9.10
CA ARG A 86 -15.17 3.18 -9.41
C ARG A 86 -16.37 4.08 -9.77
N GLY A 87 -17.04 3.79 -10.89
CA GLY A 87 -18.16 4.57 -11.42
C GLY A 87 -17.81 6.02 -11.81
N GLY A 88 -16.53 6.38 -11.83
CA GLY A 88 -16.01 7.69 -12.20
C GLY A 88 -15.78 7.85 -13.69
N ARG A 89 -15.17 8.99 -14.06
CA ARG A 89 -14.78 9.27 -15.45
C ARG A 89 -13.47 8.59 -15.83
N VAL A 90 -13.30 8.25 -17.10
CA VAL A 90 -11.98 7.88 -17.62
C VAL A 90 -11.14 9.12 -17.93
N VAL A 91 -9.83 9.01 -17.69
CA VAL A 91 -8.84 10.06 -17.96
C VAL A 91 -7.63 9.43 -18.64
N TYR A 92 -7.40 9.81 -19.89
CA TYR A 92 -6.32 9.24 -20.70
C TYR A 92 -4.98 9.93 -20.51
N VAL A 93 -3.94 9.14 -20.26
CA VAL A 93 -2.55 9.51 -20.47
C VAL A 93 -2.19 9.17 -21.92
N THR A 94 -1.97 10.21 -22.73
CA THR A 94 -1.76 10.14 -24.19
C THR A 94 -0.37 10.60 -24.62
N ASN A 95 0.47 11.04 -23.67
CA ASN A 95 1.87 11.38 -23.90
C ASN A 95 2.75 11.02 -22.69
N LEU A 96 4.07 11.02 -22.91
CA LEU A 96 5.09 10.76 -21.89
C LEU A 96 5.70 12.06 -21.31
N ASP A 97 5.10 13.22 -21.59
CA ASP A 97 5.62 14.50 -21.14
C ASP A 97 5.44 14.68 -19.63
N ASP A 98 6.39 15.38 -19.00
CA ASP A 98 6.37 15.66 -17.55
C ASP A 98 5.12 16.44 -17.10
N SER A 99 4.55 17.25 -17.99
CA SER A 99 3.38 18.08 -17.69
C SER A 99 2.70 18.59 -18.97
N GLY A 100 1.38 18.76 -18.90
CA GLY A 100 0.55 19.23 -20.01
C GLY A 100 -0.71 18.38 -20.16
N GLU A 101 -1.63 18.81 -21.01
CA GLU A 101 -2.83 18.05 -21.37
C GLU A 101 -2.44 16.63 -21.84
N GLY A 102 -3.11 15.60 -21.30
CA GLY A 102 -2.82 14.20 -21.61
C GLY A 102 -1.54 13.62 -20.96
N SER A 103 -0.84 14.38 -20.11
CA SER A 103 0.25 13.83 -19.28
C SER A 103 -0.30 13.15 -18.02
N LEU A 104 0.47 12.21 -17.46
CA LEU A 104 0.14 11.62 -16.15
C LEU A 104 0.01 12.70 -15.07
N ARG A 105 0.87 13.73 -15.07
CA ARG A 105 0.83 14.80 -14.06
C ARG A 105 -0.51 15.54 -14.03
N ASP A 106 -1.09 15.78 -15.20
CA ASP A 106 -2.39 16.44 -15.37
C ASP A 106 -3.52 15.56 -14.83
N ALA A 107 -3.54 14.27 -15.18
CA ALA A 107 -4.50 13.29 -14.65
C ALA A 107 -4.47 13.18 -13.11
N LEU A 108 -3.30 13.31 -12.49
CA LEU A 108 -3.15 13.37 -11.02
C LEU A 108 -3.56 14.73 -10.41
N GLN A 109 -3.58 15.82 -11.18
CA GLN A 109 -4.07 17.13 -10.72
C GLN A 109 -5.59 17.29 -10.83
N MET A 110 -6.29 16.40 -11.54
CA MET A 110 -7.75 16.36 -11.57
C MET A 110 -8.35 15.91 -10.23
N THR A 111 -9.62 16.25 -9.99
CA THR A 111 -10.38 15.90 -8.78
C THR A 111 -11.60 15.02 -9.09
N GLY A 112 -12.09 14.32 -8.06
CA GLY A 112 -13.26 13.45 -8.10
C GLY A 112 -13.03 12.08 -8.77
N PRO A 113 -13.98 11.14 -8.63
CA PRO A 113 -13.88 9.76 -9.11
C PRO A 113 -13.38 9.66 -10.54
N ARG A 114 -12.23 9.01 -10.74
CA ARG A 114 -11.65 8.79 -12.05
C ARG A 114 -10.73 7.57 -12.16
N THR A 115 -10.76 6.91 -13.30
CA THR A 115 -9.83 5.86 -13.68
C THR A 115 -8.84 6.40 -14.71
N VAL A 116 -7.55 6.38 -14.39
CA VAL A 116 -6.46 6.85 -15.24
C VAL A 116 -5.97 5.69 -16.09
N VAL A 117 -6.20 5.81 -17.40
CA VAL A 117 -5.90 4.81 -18.45
C VAL A 117 -4.74 5.33 -19.30
N PHE A 118 -3.80 4.46 -19.66
CA PHE A 118 -2.62 4.80 -20.44
C PHE A 118 -2.78 4.35 -21.89
N ARG A 119 -2.97 5.29 -22.83
CA ARG A 119 -2.91 5.00 -24.27
C ARG A 119 -1.48 5.05 -24.83
N VAL A 120 -0.47 5.18 -23.97
CA VAL A 120 0.97 5.14 -24.30
C VAL A 120 1.77 4.32 -23.29
N GLY A 121 2.70 3.48 -23.77
CA GLY A 121 3.78 2.90 -22.98
C GLY A 121 5.07 3.70 -23.07
N GLY A 122 6.07 3.36 -22.25
CA GLY A 122 7.39 3.99 -22.26
C GLY A 122 7.83 4.50 -20.89
N THR A 123 8.68 5.51 -20.88
CA THR A 123 9.21 6.13 -19.65
C THR A 123 8.87 7.62 -19.63
N ILE A 124 8.24 8.08 -18.55
CA ILE A 124 7.98 9.48 -18.22
C ILE A 124 9.20 10.03 -17.49
N ASP A 125 9.81 11.07 -18.07
CA ASP A 125 10.97 11.77 -17.52
C ASP A 125 10.49 12.95 -16.64
N ALA A 126 10.11 12.64 -15.40
CA ALA A 126 9.53 13.61 -14.48
C ALA A 126 10.60 14.54 -13.87
N ASN A 127 10.40 15.86 -13.93
CA ASN A 127 11.34 16.85 -13.37
C ASN A 127 11.00 17.29 -11.94
N SER A 128 9.93 16.74 -11.36
CA SER A 128 9.47 17.03 -9.99
C SER A 128 8.49 15.94 -9.50
N PRO A 129 8.28 15.79 -8.18
CA PRO A 129 7.38 14.76 -7.62
C PRO A 129 6.01 14.73 -8.28
N LEU A 130 5.60 13.56 -8.80
CA LEU A 130 4.24 13.33 -9.27
C LEU A 130 3.34 13.21 -8.03
N THR A 131 2.32 14.05 -7.92
CA THR A 131 1.59 14.22 -6.66
C THR A 131 0.08 14.14 -6.86
N ILE A 132 -0.55 13.13 -6.24
CA ILE A 132 -1.98 13.14 -5.94
C ILE A 132 -2.15 14.10 -4.76
N SER A 133 -2.51 15.34 -5.06
CA SER A 133 -2.72 16.39 -4.06
C SER A 133 -3.85 16.01 -3.11
N ALA A 134 -3.85 16.53 -1.88
CA ALA A 134 -4.67 16.00 -0.79
C ALA A 134 -6.20 16.15 -0.94
N ASP A 135 -6.66 16.83 -1.99
CA ASP A 135 -8.07 17.03 -2.38
C ASP A 135 -8.39 16.34 -3.74
N ASN A 136 -7.46 15.51 -4.23
CA ASN A 136 -7.48 14.84 -5.54
C ASN A 136 -7.58 13.31 -5.41
N GLY A 137 -8.22 12.82 -4.34
CA GLY A 137 -8.49 11.39 -4.13
C GLY A 137 -9.46 10.81 -5.16
N ASP A 138 -10.10 9.69 -4.82
CA ASP A 138 -11.05 8.97 -5.67
C ASP A 138 -10.43 8.63 -7.04
N VAL A 139 -9.31 7.91 -7.01
CA VAL A 139 -8.53 7.64 -8.24
C VAL A 139 -7.96 6.23 -8.31
N THR A 140 -8.19 5.59 -9.45
CA THR A 140 -7.50 4.36 -9.88
C THR A 140 -6.45 4.71 -10.92
N ILE A 141 -5.19 4.35 -10.69
CA ILE A 141 -4.12 4.44 -11.69
C ILE A 141 -3.86 3.04 -12.24
N ALA A 142 -4.41 2.77 -13.43
CA ALA A 142 -4.43 1.44 -14.04
C ALA A 142 -3.24 1.23 -14.98
N GLY A 143 -2.02 1.10 -14.42
CA GLY A 143 -0.78 0.92 -15.19
C GLY A 143 -0.79 -0.27 -16.16
N GLN A 144 -1.65 -1.26 -15.93
CA GLN A 144 -1.82 -2.43 -16.81
C GLN A 144 -2.44 -2.08 -18.17
N THR A 145 -3.04 -0.90 -18.34
CA THR A 145 -3.56 -0.45 -19.64
C THR A 145 -2.45 0.02 -20.59
N ALA A 146 -1.25 0.32 -20.08
CA ALA A 146 -0.17 0.89 -20.86
C ALA A 146 0.35 -0.09 -21.93
N PRO A 147 0.31 0.26 -23.24
CA PRO A 147 0.74 -0.62 -24.31
C PRO A 147 2.26 -0.89 -24.35
N GLY A 148 2.66 -1.79 -25.25
CA GLY A 148 4.06 -2.14 -25.48
C GLY A 148 4.67 -2.90 -24.31
N ASP A 149 5.75 -2.36 -23.74
CA ASP A 149 6.39 -2.90 -22.52
C ASP A 149 5.79 -2.32 -21.22
N GLY A 150 4.78 -1.45 -21.31
CA GLY A 150 4.14 -0.78 -20.18
C GLY A 150 4.79 0.56 -19.81
N ILE A 151 4.42 1.09 -18.64
CA ILE A 151 4.79 2.46 -18.21
C ILE A 151 5.83 2.48 -17.07
N ALA A 152 6.73 3.45 -17.12
CA ALA A 152 7.64 3.79 -16.03
C ALA A 152 7.71 5.31 -15.76
N ILE A 153 8.01 5.66 -14.51
CA ILE A 153 8.33 7.01 -14.04
C ILE A 153 9.80 7.00 -13.61
N ARG A 154 10.59 7.99 -14.05
CA ARG A 154 11.91 8.29 -13.47
C ARG A 154 12.11 9.79 -13.24
N GLY A 155 13.19 10.16 -12.55
CA GLY A 155 13.54 11.56 -12.26
C GLY A 155 12.80 12.16 -11.06
N ALA A 156 11.74 11.50 -10.56
CA ALA A 156 11.01 11.93 -9.37
C ALA A 156 10.28 10.79 -8.62
N GLU A 157 9.94 11.06 -7.36
CA GLU A 157 9.07 10.24 -6.51
C GLU A 157 7.56 10.36 -6.84
N LEU A 158 6.77 9.34 -6.48
CA LEU A 158 5.29 9.40 -6.48
C LEU A 158 4.76 9.70 -5.08
N ARG A 159 3.89 10.71 -4.95
CA ARG A 159 3.24 11.11 -3.69
C ARG A 159 1.74 10.90 -3.74
N VAL A 160 1.24 10.12 -2.78
CA VAL A 160 -0.17 9.97 -2.43
C VAL A 160 -0.42 10.79 -1.16
N LEU A 161 -1.16 11.90 -1.28
CA LEU A 161 -1.50 12.79 -0.16
C LEU A 161 -3.01 12.81 0.15
N ALA A 162 -3.80 12.00 -0.56
CA ALA A 162 -5.26 11.91 -0.48
C ALA A 162 -5.72 10.48 -0.20
N SER A 163 -6.94 10.34 0.30
CA SER A 163 -7.63 9.07 0.52
C SER A 163 -8.23 8.47 -0.76
N ASN A 164 -8.65 7.21 -0.69
CA ASN A 164 -9.36 6.48 -1.74
C ASN A 164 -8.54 6.38 -3.06
N VAL A 165 -7.41 5.69 -2.99
CA VAL A 165 -6.40 5.63 -4.07
C VAL A 165 -5.97 4.20 -4.37
N ILE A 166 -6.18 3.77 -5.61
CA ILE A 166 -5.69 2.50 -6.16
C ILE A 166 -4.51 2.79 -7.09
N VAL A 167 -3.35 2.15 -6.90
CA VAL A 167 -2.18 2.26 -7.79
C VAL A 167 -1.74 0.86 -8.22
N ARG A 168 -1.79 0.55 -9.52
CA ARG A 168 -1.43 -0.78 -10.03
C ARG A 168 -0.45 -0.73 -11.20
N TYR A 169 0.43 -1.73 -11.29
CA TYR A 169 1.33 -2.01 -12.43
C TYR A 169 2.26 -0.84 -12.86
N LEU A 170 2.58 0.09 -11.97
CA LEU A 170 3.54 1.16 -12.24
C LEU A 170 4.98 0.75 -11.92
N ARG A 171 5.92 1.25 -12.71
CA ARG A 171 7.36 1.26 -12.37
C ARG A 171 7.76 2.64 -11.91
N ILE A 172 8.32 2.75 -10.71
CA ILE A 172 8.68 4.02 -10.09
C ILE A 172 10.17 3.98 -9.74
N ARG A 173 10.96 4.72 -10.53
CA ARG A 173 12.42 4.64 -10.51
C ARG A 173 13.06 6.03 -10.46
N PRO A 174 12.99 6.75 -9.32
CA PRO A 174 13.42 8.14 -9.22
C PRO A 174 14.87 8.34 -9.69
N GLY A 175 15.79 7.51 -9.18
CA GLY A 175 17.18 7.47 -9.60
C GLY A 175 18.04 8.62 -9.05
N PRO A 176 19.28 8.78 -9.58
CA PRO A 176 20.24 9.74 -9.02
C PRO A 176 19.92 11.19 -9.38
N ASP A 177 19.29 11.41 -10.53
CA ASP A 177 19.08 12.73 -11.17
C ASP A 177 17.93 13.54 -10.55
N THR A 178 17.30 13.04 -9.49
CA THR A 178 16.17 13.69 -8.80
C THR A 178 16.56 15.00 -8.12
N THR A 179 15.59 15.92 -8.02
CA THR A 179 15.79 17.29 -7.54
C THR A 179 16.12 17.41 -6.05
N GLY A 180 15.57 16.52 -5.24
CA GLY A 180 15.77 16.47 -3.79
C GLY A 180 16.84 15.47 -3.36
N SER A 181 17.46 15.73 -2.20
CA SER A 181 18.29 14.74 -1.51
C SER A 181 17.46 13.60 -0.92
N ASN A 182 16.24 13.91 -0.46
CA ASN A 182 15.37 13.02 0.29
C ASN A 182 14.12 12.64 -0.54
N GLU A 183 14.37 12.18 -1.77
CA GLU A 183 13.31 11.62 -2.63
C GLU A 183 13.23 10.10 -2.46
N ASP A 184 12.01 9.67 -2.17
CA ASP A 184 11.60 8.28 -1.97
C ASP A 184 11.19 7.63 -3.30
N GLY A 185 10.77 6.37 -3.27
CA GLY A 185 10.06 5.76 -4.41
C GLY A 185 8.59 6.19 -4.44
N LEU A 186 7.81 5.65 -3.50
CA LEU A 186 6.38 5.98 -3.32
C LEU A 186 6.10 6.41 -1.87
N ARG A 187 5.36 7.50 -1.70
CA ARG A 187 5.01 8.07 -0.39
C ARG A 187 3.50 8.12 -0.19
N ILE A 188 2.99 7.59 0.91
CA ILE A 188 1.60 7.75 1.37
C ILE A 188 1.63 8.59 2.66
N ILE A 189 1.45 9.91 2.51
CA ILE A 189 1.78 10.87 3.58
C ILE A 189 0.65 11.85 3.86
N ALA A 190 0.15 11.83 5.09
CA ALA A 190 -0.77 12.84 5.60
C ALA A 190 0.00 14.07 6.12
N TYR A 191 -0.45 15.28 5.75
CA TYR A 191 0.10 16.56 6.22
C TYR A 191 -0.95 17.39 6.95
N SER A 192 -0.50 18.35 7.77
CA SER A 192 -1.31 19.52 8.20
C SER A 192 -2.64 19.18 8.91
N GLY A 193 -2.67 18.07 9.66
CA GLY A 193 -3.86 17.61 10.38
C GLY A 193 -4.87 16.82 9.55
N ARG A 194 -4.57 16.48 8.30
CA ARG A 194 -5.43 15.62 7.44
C ARG A 194 -5.34 14.14 7.82
N LEU A 195 -6.38 13.41 7.47
CA LEU A 195 -6.42 11.95 7.37
C LEU A 195 -6.06 11.55 5.93
N VAL A 196 -5.40 10.40 5.77
CA VAL A 196 -5.26 9.67 4.50
C VAL A 196 -5.63 8.23 4.80
N GLU A 197 -6.60 7.69 4.08
CA GLU A 197 -7.17 6.36 4.28
C GLU A 197 -7.55 5.70 2.95
N ASP A 198 -7.85 4.40 2.95
CA ASP A 198 -8.24 3.63 1.77
C ASP A 198 -7.22 3.76 0.63
N VAL A 199 -6.02 3.18 0.81
CA VAL A 199 -4.96 3.21 -0.20
C VAL A 199 -4.41 1.82 -0.46
N ILE A 200 -4.46 1.37 -1.72
CA ILE A 200 -3.87 0.10 -2.15
C ILE A 200 -2.87 0.27 -3.30
N VAL A 201 -1.67 -0.26 -3.09
CA VAL A 201 -0.61 -0.35 -4.09
C VAL A 201 -0.39 -1.83 -4.41
N ASP A 202 -0.61 -2.22 -5.67
CA ASP A 202 -0.54 -3.61 -6.13
C ASP A 202 0.36 -3.73 -7.37
N HIS A 203 1.13 -4.83 -7.47
CA HIS A 203 1.96 -5.13 -8.64
C HIS A 203 2.85 -3.98 -9.13
N CYS A 204 3.37 -3.13 -8.24
CA CYS A 204 4.28 -2.05 -8.62
C CYS A 204 5.74 -2.49 -8.52
N SER A 205 6.64 -1.86 -9.30
CA SER A 205 8.09 -2.07 -9.16
C SER A 205 8.78 -0.75 -8.80
N ILE A 206 9.24 -0.68 -7.55
CA ILE A 206 9.71 0.56 -6.93
C ILE A 206 11.19 0.36 -6.58
N THR A 207 12.08 1.00 -7.32
CA THR A 207 13.53 0.77 -7.24
C THR A 207 14.34 2.05 -7.39
N TRP A 208 15.57 2.08 -6.88
CA TRP A 208 16.51 3.19 -7.08
C TRP A 208 16.04 4.55 -6.52
N ALA A 209 15.26 4.51 -5.43
CA ALA A 209 15.02 5.67 -4.57
C ALA A 209 16.30 6.10 -3.82
N LYS A 210 16.30 7.31 -3.24
CA LYS A 210 17.45 7.86 -2.49
C LYS A 210 17.27 7.76 -0.97
N ASP A 211 16.14 8.18 -0.39
CA ASP A 211 15.94 8.10 1.06
C ASP A 211 15.18 6.84 1.49
N GLU A 212 13.90 6.66 1.13
CA GLU A 212 13.18 5.40 1.33
C GLU A 212 12.59 4.84 0.02
N VAL A 213 12.60 3.52 -0.20
CA VAL A 213 11.87 2.94 -1.34
C VAL A 213 10.36 3.20 -1.20
N PHE A 214 9.83 3.08 0.02
CA PHE A 214 8.40 3.29 0.29
C PHE A 214 8.23 3.94 1.67
N ALA A 215 7.37 4.95 1.80
CA ALA A 215 7.15 5.65 3.07
C ALA A 215 5.67 5.87 3.38
N VAL A 216 5.26 5.56 4.61
CA VAL A 216 3.87 5.74 5.10
C VAL A 216 3.88 6.52 6.42
N GLY A 217 3.06 7.57 6.56
CA GLY A 217 2.84 8.22 7.87
C GLY A 217 2.39 9.68 7.85
N GLY A 218 2.08 10.21 9.03
CA GLY A 218 1.55 11.57 9.25
C GLY A 218 2.56 12.58 9.79
N ILE A 219 2.60 13.76 9.16
CA ILE A 219 3.54 14.86 9.43
C ILE A 219 2.82 16.05 10.08
N GLY A 220 3.24 16.37 11.31
CA GLY A 220 2.64 17.42 12.15
C GLY A 220 1.80 16.85 13.28
N ALA A 221 0.92 17.68 13.85
CA ALA A 221 -0.10 17.26 14.81
C ALA A 221 -1.42 16.93 14.07
N GLY A 222 -2.26 16.09 14.67
CA GLY A 222 -3.60 15.75 14.14
C GLY A 222 -3.63 14.80 12.93
N THR A 223 -2.53 14.64 12.19
CA THR A 223 -2.46 13.75 11.03
C THR A 223 -2.57 12.27 11.39
N ARG A 224 -3.17 11.45 10.52
CA ARG A 224 -3.10 9.98 10.56
C ARG A 224 -3.03 9.43 9.13
N VAL A 225 -2.36 8.30 8.96
CA VAL A 225 -2.51 7.45 7.77
C VAL A 225 -3.07 6.11 8.23
N GLN A 226 -4.12 5.61 7.58
CA GLN A 226 -4.74 4.34 7.96
C GLN A 226 -5.18 3.51 6.76
N ASP A 227 -5.51 2.24 7.01
CA ASP A 227 -6.23 1.37 6.10
C ASP A 227 -5.55 1.29 4.71
N VAL A 228 -4.28 0.90 4.76
CA VAL A 228 -3.36 0.85 3.62
C VAL A 228 -2.96 -0.59 3.33
N THR A 229 -2.81 -0.94 2.06
CA THR A 229 -2.14 -2.17 1.65
C THR A 229 -1.08 -1.88 0.59
N VAL A 230 0.12 -2.44 0.78
CA VAL A 230 1.08 -2.65 -0.30
C VAL A 230 1.21 -4.15 -0.53
N GLN A 231 0.83 -4.60 -1.73
CA GLN A 231 0.82 -6.00 -2.10
C GLN A 231 1.53 -6.28 -3.43
N ASN A 232 2.05 -7.50 -3.57
CA ASN A 232 2.67 -8.01 -4.80
C ASN A 232 3.71 -7.06 -5.44
N THR A 233 4.37 -6.21 -4.65
CA THR A 233 5.20 -5.10 -5.15
C THR A 233 6.69 -5.39 -4.94
N ILE A 234 7.53 -5.06 -5.92
CA ILE A 234 9.01 -5.09 -5.77
C ILE A 234 9.45 -3.79 -5.11
N MET A 235 10.23 -3.88 -4.04
CA MET A 235 10.76 -2.75 -3.29
C MET A 235 12.27 -2.92 -3.05
N GLY A 236 13.13 -2.25 -3.81
CA GLY A 236 14.55 -2.55 -3.73
C GLY A 236 15.57 -1.55 -4.26
N GLU A 237 16.83 -1.93 -4.13
CA GLU A 237 18.00 -1.25 -4.72
C GLU A 237 18.05 0.26 -4.47
N ASN A 238 17.69 0.74 -3.27
CA ASN A 238 17.91 2.14 -2.89
C ASN A 238 19.41 2.50 -3.04
N ILE A 239 19.68 3.60 -3.73
CA ILE A 239 21.02 3.96 -4.25
C ILE A 239 21.82 4.91 -3.34
N ASP A 240 21.27 5.42 -2.23
CA ASP A 240 22.02 6.33 -1.34
C ASP A 240 22.02 5.85 0.12
N THR A 241 20.86 5.93 0.79
CA THR A 241 20.75 5.49 2.19
C THR A 241 20.66 3.98 2.34
N GLN A 242 20.22 3.29 1.29
CA GLN A 242 19.97 1.85 1.22
C GLN A 242 18.80 1.40 2.12
N TYR A 243 17.78 2.25 2.31
CA TYR A 243 16.56 1.92 3.08
C TYR A 243 15.38 1.50 2.19
N GLY A 244 14.66 0.46 2.62
CA GLY A 244 13.42 -0.04 2.00
C GLY A 244 12.16 0.73 2.41
N LEU A 245 11.22 0.05 3.06
CA LEU A 245 9.92 0.58 3.53
C LEU A 245 10.00 1.15 4.96
N LEU A 246 9.62 2.42 5.12
CA LEU A 246 9.40 3.09 6.40
C LEU A 246 7.90 3.21 6.72
N LEU A 247 7.51 2.72 7.89
CA LEU A 247 6.33 3.22 8.61
C LEU A 247 6.82 4.32 9.55
N TRP A 248 6.59 5.59 9.20
CA TRP A 248 7.11 6.69 10.01
C TRP A 248 6.32 6.79 11.30
N ASN A 249 5.13 7.39 11.22
CA ASN A 249 4.45 7.97 12.36
C ASN A 249 2.93 7.93 12.16
N ARG A 250 2.18 7.42 13.13
CA ARG A 250 0.70 7.31 13.08
C ARG A 250 0.19 6.64 11.79
N ALA A 251 0.89 5.58 11.38
CA ALA A 251 0.49 4.67 10.33
C ALA A 251 -0.12 3.42 10.98
N THR A 252 -1.43 3.25 10.88
CA THR A 252 -2.18 2.15 11.53
C THR A 252 -2.93 1.34 10.49
N ASN A 253 -3.20 0.06 10.76
CA ASN A 253 -3.91 -0.82 9.82
C ASN A 253 -3.17 -0.87 8.47
N ILE A 254 -1.88 -1.24 8.52
CA ILE A 254 -1.01 -1.29 7.33
C ILE A 254 -0.70 -2.75 6.97
N THR A 255 -1.20 -3.23 5.85
CA THR A 255 -0.86 -4.56 5.32
C THR A 255 0.33 -4.48 4.37
N VAL A 256 1.29 -5.37 4.57
CA VAL A 256 2.41 -5.60 3.66
C VAL A 256 2.38 -7.09 3.27
N TYR A 257 1.84 -7.40 2.09
CA TYR A 257 1.53 -8.77 1.66
C TYR A 257 2.20 -9.20 0.35
N GLY A 258 2.85 -10.37 0.31
CA GLY A 258 3.34 -10.93 -0.97
C GLY A 258 4.43 -10.12 -1.70
N ASN A 259 5.05 -9.14 -1.03
CA ASN A 259 6.02 -8.24 -1.65
C ASN A 259 7.42 -8.86 -1.73
N TYR A 260 8.25 -8.31 -2.61
CA TYR A 260 9.65 -8.69 -2.72
C TYR A 260 10.58 -7.53 -2.39
N PHE A 261 11.20 -7.60 -1.22
CA PHE A 261 12.21 -6.66 -0.77
C PHE A 261 13.60 -7.15 -1.20
N VAL A 262 14.37 -6.31 -1.89
CA VAL A 262 15.65 -6.73 -2.49
C VAL A 262 16.75 -5.68 -2.42
N HIS A 263 17.93 -6.09 -1.93
CA HIS A 263 19.11 -5.23 -1.79
C HIS A 263 18.85 -3.90 -1.04
N ASN A 264 17.93 -3.90 -0.08
CA ASN A 264 17.85 -2.84 0.93
C ASN A 264 18.64 -3.26 2.17
N LYS A 265 19.58 -2.42 2.58
CA LYS A 265 20.45 -2.69 3.74
C LYS A 265 19.64 -2.74 5.04
N GLU A 266 18.69 -1.82 5.21
CA GLU A 266 17.79 -1.75 6.36
C GLU A 266 16.37 -1.33 5.94
N ARG A 267 15.41 -1.43 6.86
CA ARG A 267 14.00 -1.09 6.67
C ARG A 267 13.32 -2.02 5.65
N ASN A 268 13.49 -3.33 5.79
CA ASN A 268 12.62 -4.27 5.09
C ASN A 268 11.36 -4.44 5.98
N ILE A 269 10.54 -3.37 5.94
CA ILE A 269 9.79 -2.76 7.04
C ILE A 269 10.69 -2.28 8.19
N ARG A 270 10.68 -0.97 8.45
CA ARG A 270 11.00 -0.39 9.76
C ARG A 270 9.84 0.50 10.20
N SER A 271 9.29 0.28 11.39
CA SER A 271 8.51 1.33 12.06
C SER A 271 9.44 2.19 12.91
N SER A 272 9.18 3.49 13.00
CA SER A 272 10.14 4.41 13.65
C SER A 272 9.57 5.27 14.78
N THR A 273 8.26 5.37 14.92
CA THR A 273 7.61 5.86 16.14
C THR A 273 6.73 4.79 16.79
N CYS A 274 6.34 5.08 18.02
CA CYS A 274 5.24 4.43 18.72
C CYS A 274 3.91 4.53 17.96
N THR A 275 2.93 3.72 18.39
CA THR A 275 1.53 3.69 17.92
C THR A 275 1.33 3.48 16.41
N SER A 276 2.26 2.79 15.73
CA SER A 276 1.99 2.25 14.39
C SER A 276 1.50 0.81 14.51
N THR A 277 0.60 0.39 13.62
CA THR A 277 0.08 -1.00 13.59
C THR A 277 0.13 -1.57 12.18
N PHE A 278 0.64 -2.79 12.03
CA PHE A 278 0.89 -3.39 10.72
C PHE A 278 0.92 -4.91 10.75
N GLU A 279 0.63 -5.53 9.61
CA GLU A 279 0.87 -6.95 9.36
C GLU A 279 1.86 -7.13 8.20
N MET A 280 2.84 -8.01 8.39
CA MET A 280 3.82 -8.40 7.39
C MET A 280 3.60 -9.87 7.06
N VAL A 281 2.93 -10.15 5.95
CA VAL A 281 2.43 -11.49 5.61
C VAL A 281 2.99 -11.98 4.28
N ASN A 282 3.63 -13.16 4.28
CA ASN A 282 4.12 -13.84 3.07
C ASN A 282 5.00 -13.00 2.12
N ASN A 283 5.83 -12.11 2.64
CA ASN A 283 6.80 -11.36 1.85
C ASN A 283 8.12 -12.15 1.71
N VAL A 284 8.88 -11.83 0.66
CA VAL A 284 10.25 -12.28 0.47
C VAL A 284 11.21 -11.13 0.75
N VAL A 285 12.28 -11.37 1.51
CA VAL A 285 13.29 -10.36 1.85
C VAL A 285 14.70 -10.89 1.55
N TYR A 286 15.32 -10.39 0.49
CA TYR A 286 16.64 -10.82 0.03
C TYR A 286 17.73 -9.75 0.23
N SER A 287 18.93 -10.20 0.63
CA SER A 287 20.16 -9.39 0.66
C SER A 287 20.08 -8.14 1.53
N TYR A 288 19.90 -8.33 2.84
CA TYR A 288 19.79 -7.25 3.84
C TYR A 288 20.83 -7.39 4.97
N VAL A 289 21.10 -6.28 5.68
CA VAL A 289 21.84 -6.25 6.97
C VAL A 289 20.85 -6.25 8.14
N ALA A 290 19.74 -5.53 7.99
CA ALA A 290 18.60 -5.57 8.90
C ALA A 290 17.29 -5.72 8.12
N ALA A 291 16.45 -6.67 8.56
CA ALA A 291 15.16 -6.90 7.96
C ALA A 291 14.08 -6.06 8.65
N THR A 292 13.21 -6.71 9.43
CA THR A 292 12.01 -6.13 10.04
C THR A 292 12.37 -5.46 11.39
N ARG A 293 12.26 -4.14 11.47
CA ARG A 293 12.54 -3.37 12.70
C ARG A 293 11.32 -2.59 13.22
N PRO A 294 10.45 -3.20 14.03
CA PRO A 294 9.43 -2.47 14.78
C PRO A 294 10.07 -1.68 15.94
N THR A 295 9.45 -0.58 16.34
CA THR A 295 9.78 0.14 17.58
C THR A 295 8.81 -0.19 18.73
N TYR A 296 9.15 0.19 19.96
CA TYR A 296 8.26 0.04 21.13
C TYR A 296 6.87 0.68 20.92
N GLU A 297 5.87 0.22 21.68
CA GLU A 297 4.45 0.62 21.55
C GLU A 297 3.81 0.36 20.17
N ASN A 298 4.40 -0.50 19.35
CA ASN A 298 3.79 -0.96 18.11
C ASN A 298 3.00 -2.26 18.36
N VAL A 299 1.91 -2.43 17.64
CA VAL A 299 1.09 -3.66 17.63
C VAL A 299 1.20 -4.24 16.23
N PHE A 300 1.88 -5.38 16.07
CA PHE A 300 2.28 -5.83 14.73
C PHE A 300 2.41 -7.34 14.58
N ASP A 301 2.09 -7.84 13.39
CA ASP A 301 2.21 -9.26 13.08
C ASP A 301 3.26 -9.51 11.99
N VAL A 302 4.01 -10.60 12.10
CA VAL A 302 4.98 -11.05 11.10
C VAL A 302 4.73 -12.54 10.86
N ILE A 303 4.10 -12.88 9.74
CA ILE A 303 3.56 -14.23 9.48
C ILE A 303 4.03 -14.76 8.11
N GLY A 304 4.59 -15.97 8.08
CA GLY A 304 4.78 -16.71 6.83
C GLY A 304 5.81 -16.11 5.85
N ASN A 305 6.73 -15.25 6.31
CA ASN A 305 7.69 -14.55 5.44
C ASN A 305 8.97 -15.37 5.22
N VAL A 306 9.64 -15.15 4.08
CA VAL A 306 10.89 -15.82 3.69
C VAL A 306 12.03 -14.83 3.60
N PHE A 307 13.02 -14.96 4.48
CA PHE A 307 14.20 -14.13 4.54
C PHE A 307 15.41 -14.91 3.98
N ILE A 308 16.15 -14.33 3.03
CA ILE A 308 17.16 -15.06 2.24
C ILE A 308 18.52 -14.37 2.32
N THR A 309 19.58 -15.13 2.62
CA THR A 309 20.94 -14.59 2.79
C THR A 309 21.71 -14.47 1.46
N ASN A 310 22.30 -13.29 1.26
CA ASN A 310 23.35 -13.03 0.28
C ASN A 310 24.72 -13.30 0.93
N PRO A 311 25.56 -14.22 0.40
CA PRO A 311 26.90 -14.49 0.91
C PRO A 311 27.83 -13.27 1.00
N SER A 312 27.65 -12.27 0.13
CA SER A 312 28.42 -11.02 0.16
C SER A 312 28.04 -10.08 1.31
N VAL A 313 26.94 -10.35 2.02
CA VAL A 313 26.46 -9.54 3.16
C VAL A 313 26.67 -10.33 4.45
N THR A 314 27.79 -10.06 5.13
CA THR A 314 28.21 -10.76 6.36
C THR A 314 27.58 -10.18 7.63
N ASP A 315 27.43 -8.86 7.71
CA ASP A 315 26.87 -8.18 8.88
C ASP A 315 25.35 -8.34 8.91
N ARG A 316 24.82 -8.91 9.99
CA ARG A 316 23.37 -9.19 10.14
C ARG A 316 22.89 -8.94 11.57
N PHE A 317 21.74 -8.30 11.68
CA PHE A 317 20.96 -8.23 12.92
C PHE A 317 19.94 -9.40 12.99
N GLN A 318 19.19 -9.49 14.09
CA GLN A 318 18.00 -10.34 14.13
C GLN A 318 17.03 -9.99 12.99
N THR A 319 16.31 -10.99 12.50
CA THR A 319 15.40 -10.89 11.37
C THR A 319 14.17 -10.06 11.71
N VAL A 320 13.57 -10.30 12.88
CA VAL A 320 12.65 -9.37 13.53
C VAL A 320 13.31 -8.81 14.78
N ARG A 321 13.46 -7.48 14.85
CA ARG A 321 14.24 -6.82 15.90
C ARG A 321 13.50 -5.62 16.47
N LEU A 322 12.94 -5.78 17.67
CA LEU A 322 12.28 -4.73 18.42
C LEU A 322 13.31 -3.75 19.01
N GLU A 323 13.19 -2.45 18.70
CA GLU A 323 14.10 -1.41 19.20
C GLU A 323 13.36 -0.26 19.91
N ALA A 324 14.07 0.47 20.77
CA ALA A 324 13.58 1.76 21.24
C ALA A 324 13.50 2.74 20.06
N SER A 325 12.45 3.56 20.00
CA SER A 325 12.36 4.63 19.01
C SER A 325 13.41 5.72 19.28
N THR A 326 14.01 6.24 18.21
CA THR A 326 14.89 7.42 18.24
C THR A 326 14.16 8.73 17.89
N ASN A 327 12.92 8.64 17.40
CA ASN A 327 12.22 9.71 16.70
C ASN A 327 10.79 9.85 17.26
N ASN A 328 10.38 11.05 17.69
CA ASN A 328 8.99 11.38 18.06
C ASN A 328 8.27 10.47 19.09
N CYS A 329 8.98 9.64 19.84
CA CYS A 329 8.42 8.91 20.99
C CYS A 329 9.37 8.94 22.21
N PRO A 330 9.37 10.04 22.97
CA PRO A 330 10.25 10.20 24.14
C PRO A 330 9.89 9.26 25.31
N ASP A 331 8.61 8.89 25.42
CA ASP A 331 8.05 8.09 26.52
C ASP A 331 7.67 6.66 26.09
N GLY A 332 8.36 6.10 25.09
CA GLY A 332 7.98 4.83 24.46
C GLY A 332 8.10 3.61 25.39
N MET A 333 6.96 3.15 25.91
CA MET A 333 6.88 2.04 26.86
C MET A 333 6.90 0.68 26.14
N ILE A 334 7.97 -0.09 26.31
CA ILE A 334 8.09 -1.44 25.73
C ILE A 334 6.90 -2.35 26.13
N GLU A 335 6.30 -2.13 27.29
CA GLU A 335 5.15 -2.85 27.84
C GLU A 335 3.83 -2.66 27.07
N ARG A 336 3.75 -1.66 26.18
CA ARG A 336 2.63 -1.47 25.24
C ARG A 336 2.84 -2.17 23.90
N THR A 337 4.03 -2.68 23.63
CA THR A 337 4.30 -3.50 22.43
C THR A 337 3.45 -4.76 22.46
N ARG A 338 2.95 -5.20 21.31
CA ARG A 338 2.27 -6.49 21.13
C ARG A 338 2.62 -7.05 19.76
N ALA A 339 2.86 -8.35 19.66
CA ALA A 339 3.16 -8.93 18.36
C ALA A 339 2.81 -10.41 18.22
N HIS A 340 2.34 -10.82 17.04
CA HIS A 340 2.34 -12.23 16.65
C HIS A 340 3.48 -12.51 15.68
N ILE A 341 4.25 -13.58 15.93
CA ILE A 341 5.30 -14.03 15.01
C ILE A 341 5.15 -15.54 14.79
N SER A 342 4.88 -15.95 13.56
CA SER A 342 4.66 -17.35 13.19
C SER A 342 5.12 -17.69 11.77
N ASP A 343 5.56 -18.92 11.57
CA ASP A 343 5.97 -19.50 10.27
C ASP A 343 6.98 -18.66 9.44
N ASN A 344 7.93 -17.97 10.07
CA ASN A 344 8.93 -17.18 9.33
C ASN A 344 10.23 -17.99 9.12
N ILE A 345 10.70 -18.06 7.88
CA ILE A 345 11.88 -18.83 7.46
C ILE A 345 13.07 -17.90 7.22
N LEU A 346 14.26 -18.30 7.67
CA LEU A 346 15.55 -17.70 7.29
C LEU A 346 16.41 -18.77 6.64
N ASP A 347 16.62 -18.65 5.33
CA ASP A 347 17.23 -19.69 4.48
C ASP A 347 16.55 -21.07 4.60
N ASP A 348 17.15 -22.00 5.34
CA ASP A 348 16.66 -23.36 5.63
C ASP A 348 16.27 -23.53 7.11
N GLY A 349 16.33 -22.46 7.90
CA GLY A 349 16.02 -22.42 9.33
C GLY A 349 14.91 -21.43 9.69
N VAL A 350 14.73 -21.19 10.99
CA VAL A 350 13.70 -20.28 11.53
C VAL A 350 14.23 -18.85 11.62
N ALA A 351 13.40 -17.86 11.25
CA ALA A 351 13.74 -16.45 11.36
C ALA A 351 14.05 -16.03 12.80
N THR A 352 15.12 -15.26 12.97
CA THR A 352 15.63 -14.86 14.30
C THR A 352 14.86 -13.67 14.87
N VAL A 353 14.41 -13.78 16.12
CA VAL A 353 13.73 -12.71 16.86
C VAL A 353 14.66 -12.14 17.94
N SER A 354 14.52 -10.86 18.30
CA SER A 354 15.25 -10.26 19.43
C SER A 354 14.55 -10.53 20.77
N GLY A 355 15.26 -11.17 21.71
CA GLY A 355 14.70 -11.66 22.99
C GLY A 355 14.14 -10.60 23.97
N ASN A 356 14.15 -9.32 23.60
CA ASN A 356 13.39 -8.27 24.29
C ASN A 356 11.92 -8.20 23.82
N LEU A 357 11.55 -8.90 22.75
CA LEU A 357 10.17 -9.03 22.28
C LEU A 357 9.42 -10.19 22.95
N ASP A 358 10.13 -11.23 23.42
CA ASP A 358 9.56 -12.44 24.02
C ASP A 358 8.44 -12.21 25.06
N PRO A 359 8.50 -11.21 25.97
CA PRO A 359 7.43 -10.95 26.95
C PRO A 359 6.15 -10.33 26.36
N TYR A 360 6.15 -10.01 25.06
CA TYR A 360 5.11 -9.27 24.34
C TYR A 360 4.59 -10.02 23.10
N LEU A 361 4.98 -11.29 22.96
CA LEU A 361 4.48 -12.20 21.92
C LEU A 361 3.09 -12.73 22.31
N GLU A 362 2.11 -12.49 21.46
CA GLU A 362 0.73 -12.95 21.60
C GLU A 362 0.51 -14.29 20.89
N SER A 363 -0.34 -15.14 21.45
CA SER A 363 -0.54 -16.53 20.98
C SER A 363 -1.35 -16.65 19.68
N ALA A 364 -1.95 -15.56 19.22
CA ALA A 364 -2.70 -15.42 17.98
C ALA A 364 -2.38 -14.07 17.33
N PRO A 365 -2.71 -13.85 16.04
CA PRO A 365 -2.61 -12.55 15.37
C PRO A 365 -3.17 -11.40 16.21
N THR A 366 -2.50 -10.25 16.16
CA THR A 366 -2.90 -9.00 16.80
C THR A 366 -3.59 -8.05 15.84
N GLN A 367 -3.42 -8.26 14.53
CA GLN A 367 -4.15 -7.62 13.43
C GLN A 367 -5.27 -8.55 12.95
N ASP A 368 -6.33 -7.98 12.40
CA ASP A 368 -7.37 -8.73 11.67
C ASP A 368 -7.84 -7.91 10.45
N SER A 369 -7.34 -8.28 9.28
CA SER A 369 -7.80 -7.81 7.97
C SER A 369 -8.63 -8.86 7.22
N GLY A 370 -8.79 -10.06 7.81
CA GLY A 370 -9.25 -11.27 7.14
C GLY A 370 -8.18 -12.02 6.32
N LEU A 371 -6.90 -11.62 6.38
CA LEU A 371 -5.83 -12.32 5.65
C LEU A 371 -5.55 -13.74 6.20
N VAL A 372 -5.37 -14.69 5.28
CA VAL A 372 -4.93 -16.06 5.59
C VAL A 372 -3.56 -16.29 4.98
N ALA A 373 -2.55 -16.54 5.81
CA ALA A 373 -1.18 -16.74 5.36
C ALA A 373 -1.00 -18.10 4.65
N ARG A 374 -0.25 -18.09 3.55
CA ARG A 374 0.35 -19.28 2.93
C ARG A 374 1.48 -19.84 3.81
N PRO A 375 1.79 -21.15 3.74
CA PRO A 375 3.00 -21.70 4.35
C PRO A 375 4.25 -21.07 3.74
N ALA A 376 5.20 -20.60 4.56
CA ALA A 376 6.41 -19.92 4.08
C ALA A 376 7.27 -20.77 3.12
N SER A 377 7.19 -22.10 3.23
CA SER A 377 7.83 -23.03 2.29
C SER A 377 7.38 -22.89 0.83
N GLU A 378 6.21 -22.29 0.58
CA GLU A 378 5.65 -22.07 -0.76
C GLU A 378 5.86 -20.63 -1.26
N VAL A 379 6.16 -19.70 -0.35
CA VAL A 379 6.07 -18.25 -0.60
C VAL A 379 7.10 -17.73 -1.59
N ALA A 380 8.34 -18.22 -1.57
CA ALA A 380 9.42 -17.65 -2.38
C ALA A 380 9.11 -17.70 -3.89
N GLU A 381 8.79 -18.89 -4.42
CA GLU A 381 8.49 -19.06 -5.83
C GLU A 381 7.08 -18.58 -6.21
N TRP A 382 6.11 -18.57 -5.27
CA TRP A 382 4.82 -17.90 -5.47
C TRP A 382 4.99 -16.39 -5.70
N VAL A 383 5.78 -15.71 -4.84
CA VAL A 383 6.10 -14.29 -4.99
C VAL A 383 6.88 -14.05 -6.30
N TYR A 384 7.94 -14.82 -6.60
CA TYR A 384 8.72 -14.62 -7.83
C TYR A 384 7.94 -14.86 -9.13
N ALA A 385 6.86 -15.63 -9.10
CA ALA A 385 6.00 -15.83 -10.26
C ALA A 385 5.28 -14.54 -10.68
N ASP A 386 4.95 -13.64 -9.75
CA ASP A 386 4.00 -12.55 -10.01
C ASP A 386 4.43 -11.15 -9.56
N VAL A 387 5.28 -11.03 -8.54
CA VAL A 387 5.61 -9.77 -7.88
C VAL A 387 6.16 -8.70 -8.83
N GLY A 388 5.74 -7.45 -8.68
CA GLY A 388 6.17 -6.30 -9.48
C GLY A 388 5.27 -6.00 -10.68
N ALA A 389 5.64 -4.99 -11.45
CA ALA A 389 4.96 -4.62 -12.69
C ALA A 389 5.19 -5.71 -13.76
N THR A 390 4.34 -6.72 -13.75
CA THR A 390 4.42 -7.91 -14.62
C THR A 390 3.62 -7.82 -15.91
N PHE A 391 2.62 -6.94 -15.97
CA PHE A 391 1.83 -6.66 -17.16
C PHE A 391 2.22 -5.29 -17.77
N PRO A 392 2.24 -5.12 -19.10
CA PRO A 392 2.05 -6.15 -20.15
C PRO A 392 3.20 -7.17 -20.22
N ALA A 393 4.39 -6.81 -19.76
CA ALA A 393 5.52 -7.72 -19.59
C ALA A 393 6.40 -7.29 -18.41
N ARG A 394 7.12 -8.23 -17.77
CA ARG A 394 8.17 -7.93 -16.77
C ARG A 394 9.44 -7.43 -17.47
N ASP A 395 10.04 -6.34 -16.98
CA ASP A 395 11.26 -5.79 -17.58
C ASP A 395 12.58 -6.40 -17.06
N ALA A 396 13.70 -6.00 -17.69
CA ALA A 396 15.03 -6.53 -17.42
C ALA A 396 15.59 -6.19 -16.03
N ALA A 397 15.17 -5.09 -15.39
CA ALA A 397 15.63 -4.76 -14.03
C ALA A 397 14.90 -5.64 -13.00
N ASP A 398 13.58 -5.79 -13.16
CA ASP A 398 12.74 -6.61 -12.29
C ASP A 398 13.09 -8.12 -12.41
N ALA A 399 13.35 -8.59 -13.64
CA ALA A 399 13.79 -9.97 -13.88
C ALA A 399 15.18 -10.24 -13.27
N ARG A 400 16.12 -9.29 -13.37
CA ARG A 400 17.46 -9.40 -12.80
C ARG A 400 17.43 -9.52 -11.28
N VAL A 401 16.64 -8.71 -10.58
CA VAL A 401 16.59 -8.79 -9.10
C VAL A 401 15.98 -10.11 -8.59
N ILE A 402 15.01 -10.70 -9.30
CA ILE A 402 14.51 -12.04 -8.97
C ILE A 402 15.60 -13.11 -9.15
N GLU A 403 16.35 -13.06 -10.25
CA GLU A 403 17.47 -13.98 -10.50
C GLU A 403 18.61 -13.80 -9.48
N HIS A 404 18.86 -12.58 -9.00
CA HIS A 404 19.80 -12.30 -7.91
C HIS A 404 19.45 -13.10 -6.64
N ALA A 405 18.18 -13.21 -6.24
CA ALA A 405 17.82 -14.03 -5.08
C ALA A 405 17.95 -15.53 -5.34
N ARG A 406 17.48 -16.03 -6.49
CA ARG A 406 17.59 -17.45 -6.86
C ARG A 406 19.04 -17.93 -6.92
N THR A 407 19.95 -17.11 -7.44
CA THR A 407 21.40 -17.40 -7.53
C THR A 407 22.19 -16.97 -6.29
N ARG A 408 21.57 -16.22 -5.38
CA ARG A 408 22.21 -15.53 -4.24
C ARG A 408 23.38 -14.61 -4.65
N THR A 409 23.17 -13.78 -5.66
CA THR A 409 24.13 -12.80 -6.20
C THR A 409 23.64 -11.35 -6.06
N GLY A 410 24.42 -10.38 -6.55
CA GLY A 410 24.11 -8.95 -6.46
C GLY A 410 24.65 -8.27 -5.21
N GLU A 411 24.62 -6.93 -5.21
CA GLU A 411 25.23 -6.07 -4.19
C GLU A 411 24.36 -4.84 -3.89
N PHE A 412 24.69 -4.07 -2.85
CA PHE A 412 24.00 -2.82 -2.52
C PHE A 412 24.45 -1.68 -3.45
N LEU A 413 23.61 -1.32 -4.43
CA LEU A 413 23.93 -0.31 -5.45
C LEU A 413 24.17 1.10 -4.91
N ARG A 414 24.76 1.92 -5.77
CA ARG A 414 24.96 3.38 -5.66
C ARG A 414 24.51 4.15 -6.91
N SER A 415 24.23 3.47 -8.02
CA SER A 415 23.63 4.03 -9.23
C SER A 415 22.96 2.93 -10.06
N PRO A 416 21.85 3.21 -10.77
CA PRO A 416 21.31 2.30 -11.78
C PRO A 416 22.33 1.91 -12.85
N ALA A 417 23.31 2.79 -13.12
CA ALA A 417 24.36 2.57 -14.12
C ALA A 417 25.24 1.34 -13.83
N GLU A 418 25.36 0.92 -12.56
CA GLU A 418 26.12 -0.29 -12.17
C GLU A 418 25.47 -1.59 -12.67
N VAL A 419 24.16 -1.55 -12.98
CA VAL A 419 23.36 -2.68 -13.47
C VAL A 419 22.82 -2.46 -14.88
N GLY A 420 23.42 -1.53 -15.63
CA GLY A 420 23.09 -1.23 -17.03
C GLY A 420 22.21 0.02 -17.26
N GLY A 421 21.73 0.66 -16.19
CA GLY A 421 20.85 1.82 -16.24
C GLY A 421 19.36 1.46 -16.28
N TYR A 422 18.53 2.44 -16.63
CA TYR A 422 17.09 2.24 -16.81
C TYR A 422 16.81 1.31 -18.01
N PRO A 423 15.93 0.31 -17.89
CA PRO A 423 15.41 -0.43 -19.04
C PRO A 423 14.77 0.54 -20.04
N ALA A 424 15.02 0.33 -21.33
CA ALA A 424 14.20 0.92 -22.37
C ALA A 424 12.86 0.16 -22.44
N LEU A 425 11.76 0.90 -22.52
CA LEU A 425 10.41 0.36 -22.70
C LEU A 425 9.88 0.84 -24.04
N ALA A 426 9.46 -0.08 -24.91
CA ALA A 426 8.79 0.24 -26.16
C ALA A 426 7.35 0.70 -25.88
N GLY A 427 6.90 1.75 -26.57
CA GLY A 427 5.59 2.35 -26.31
C GLY A 427 4.39 1.54 -26.79
N GLY A 428 4.59 0.68 -27.79
CA GLY A 428 3.52 -0.09 -28.43
C GLY A 428 2.49 0.78 -29.17
N GLU A 429 1.38 0.15 -29.55
CA GLU A 429 0.14 0.81 -29.98
C GLU A 429 -0.95 0.46 -28.94
N PRO A 430 -1.83 1.41 -28.56
CA PRO A 430 -2.95 1.10 -27.66
C PRO A 430 -4.01 0.23 -28.34
N TYR A 431 -4.91 -0.33 -27.53
CA TYR A 431 -6.11 -1.01 -28.03
C TYR A 431 -7.09 -0.01 -28.69
N PRO A 432 -7.94 -0.48 -29.63
CA PRO A 432 -9.13 0.23 -30.11
C PRO A 432 -10.12 0.48 -28.96
N ASP A 433 -10.75 1.65 -28.96
CA ASP A 433 -11.55 2.25 -27.87
C ASP A 433 -12.22 3.47 -28.53
N ASP A 434 -13.26 3.21 -29.33
CA ASP A 434 -13.80 4.11 -30.37
C ASP A 434 -14.79 5.16 -29.83
N ASP A 435 -15.43 4.90 -28.68
CA ASP A 435 -16.28 5.86 -27.96
C ASP A 435 -15.60 6.55 -26.76
N ALA A 436 -14.41 6.08 -26.37
CA ALA A 436 -13.55 6.60 -25.32
C ALA A 436 -14.02 6.35 -23.87
N ASP A 437 -14.65 5.21 -23.56
CA ASP A 437 -14.85 4.74 -22.17
C ASP A 437 -13.73 3.84 -21.59
N GLY A 438 -12.71 3.52 -22.39
CA GLY A 438 -11.44 2.98 -21.90
C GLY A 438 -11.32 1.47 -21.94
N MET A 439 -12.32 0.78 -22.48
CA MET A 439 -12.32 -0.65 -22.77
C MET A 439 -11.78 -0.95 -24.18
N ASP A 440 -11.62 -2.23 -24.51
CA ASP A 440 -11.21 -2.69 -25.85
C ASP A 440 -12.45 -2.99 -26.69
N ASP A 441 -12.60 -2.36 -27.87
CA ASP A 441 -13.74 -2.57 -28.79
C ASP A 441 -14.00 -4.07 -29.03
N GLU A 442 -12.92 -4.88 -29.15
CA GLU A 442 -13.06 -6.32 -29.33
C GLU A 442 -13.51 -7.04 -28.04
N TRP A 443 -13.16 -6.54 -26.85
CA TRP A 443 -13.55 -7.11 -25.56
C TRP A 443 -15.04 -6.89 -25.31
N GLU A 444 -15.51 -5.67 -25.48
CA GLU A 444 -16.92 -5.28 -25.37
C GLU A 444 -17.81 -6.14 -26.28
N ALA A 445 -17.45 -6.23 -27.56
CA ALA A 445 -18.14 -7.06 -28.55
C ALA A 445 -18.06 -8.58 -28.23
N ARG A 446 -17.09 -9.02 -27.41
CA ARG A 446 -17.01 -10.40 -26.88
C ARG A 446 -17.89 -10.62 -25.64
N VAL A 447 -18.07 -9.63 -24.77
CA VAL A 447 -18.90 -9.73 -23.55
C VAL A 447 -20.36 -9.33 -23.75
N GLY A 448 -20.69 -8.65 -24.86
CA GLY A 448 -22.05 -8.29 -25.25
C GLY A 448 -22.44 -6.82 -24.99
N LEU A 449 -21.44 -5.94 -24.89
CA LEU A 449 -21.57 -4.49 -24.78
C LEU A 449 -21.55 -3.84 -26.18
N ASP A 450 -21.79 -2.54 -26.27
CA ASP A 450 -21.83 -1.78 -27.53
C ASP A 450 -20.64 -0.80 -27.61
N PRO A 451 -19.60 -1.06 -28.46
CA PRO A 451 -18.43 -0.20 -28.69
C PRO A 451 -18.73 1.17 -29.34
N SER A 452 -19.90 1.72 -29.05
CA SER A 452 -20.36 3.03 -29.47
C SER A 452 -21.26 3.73 -28.43
N ASP A 453 -21.41 3.18 -27.21
CA ASP A 453 -22.17 3.73 -26.10
C ASP A 453 -21.33 3.84 -24.81
N GLY A 454 -20.24 4.61 -24.85
CA GLY A 454 -19.31 4.87 -23.74
C GLY A 454 -19.87 5.51 -22.44
N ALA A 455 -21.16 5.36 -22.18
CA ALA A 455 -21.76 5.37 -20.85
C ALA A 455 -21.77 3.98 -20.18
N ASP A 456 -21.60 2.90 -20.94
CA ASP A 456 -21.73 1.50 -20.54
C ASP A 456 -20.56 1.02 -19.66
N GLY A 457 -19.32 1.46 -19.89
CA GLY A 457 -18.14 1.17 -19.05
C GLY A 457 -18.27 1.55 -17.58
N ALA A 458 -19.16 2.50 -17.26
CA ALA A 458 -19.51 2.93 -15.91
C ALA A 458 -20.71 2.17 -15.30
N THR A 459 -21.34 1.26 -16.05
CA THR A 459 -22.42 0.39 -15.58
C THR A 459 -21.89 -0.94 -15.04
N ASP A 460 -22.72 -1.61 -14.24
CA ASP A 460 -22.55 -2.97 -13.75
C ASP A 460 -23.56 -3.85 -14.49
N ARG A 461 -23.08 -4.74 -15.38
CA ARG A 461 -23.93 -5.55 -16.28
C ARG A 461 -24.37 -6.89 -15.66
N ASP A 462 -23.66 -7.41 -14.67
CA ASP A 462 -23.92 -8.70 -14.00
C ASP A 462 -24.66 -8.54 -12.67
N GLY A 463 -24.51 -7.37 -12.02
CA GLY A 463 -25.02 -7.07 -10.69
C GLY A 463 -24.09 -7.48 -9.55
N ASP A 464 -22.77 -7.58 -9.78
CA ASP A 464 -21.80 -7.98 -8.75
C ASP A 464 -21.16 -6.79 -8.00
N GLY A 465 -21.30 -5.58 -8.55
CA GLY A 465 -20.86 -4.32 -7.99
C GLY A 465 -19.64 -3.67 -8.67
N TYR A 466 -18.86 -4.40 -9.47
CA TYR A 466 -17.82 -3.80 -10.32
C TYR A 466 -18.43 -3.15 -11.56
N THR A 467 -17.80 -2.11 -12.11
CA THR A 467 -18.21 -1.60 -13.43
C THR A 467 -17.57 -2.40 -14.57
N ASN A 468 -18.16 -2.35 -15.77
CA ASN A 468 -17.62 -3.01 -16.96
C ASN A 468 -16.13 -2.65 -17.20
N LEU A 469 -15.75 -1.39 -16.98
CA LEU A 469 -14.35 -0.93 -17.04
C LEU A 469 -13.47 -1.62 -15.99
N GLU A 470 -13.95 -1.82 -14.76
CA GLU A 470 -13.19 -2.57 -13.74
C GLU A 470 -13.02 -4.04 -14.16
N GLU A 471 -14.06 -4.67 -14.70
CA GLU A 471 -13.98 -6.03 -15.23
C GLU A 471 -13.04 -6.17 -16.43
N PHE A 472 -12.97 -5.17 -17.31
CA PHE A 472 -11.93 -5.09 -18.34
C PHE A 472 -10.52 -4.98 -17.71
N LEU A 473 -10.34 -4.09 -16.72
CA LEU A 473 -9.08 -3.94 -15.99
C LEU A 473 -8.66 -5.18 -15.18
N HIS A 474 -9.62 -6.02 -14.77
CA HIS A 474 -9.37 -7.34 -14.18
C HIS A 474 -8.98 -8.34 -15.27
N ARG A 475 -9.72 -8.40 -16.38
CA ARG A 475 -9.44 -9.31 -17.49
C ARG A 475 -8.04 -9.14 -18.06
N LEU A 476 -7.55 -7.91 -18.19
CA LEU A 476 -6.19 -7.63 -18.70
C LEU A 476 -5.10 -8.43 -17.96
N VAL A 477 -5.26 -8.62 -16.65
CA VAL A 477 -4.23 -9.25 -15.79
C VAL A 477 -4.60 -10.65 -15.29
N ASP A 478 -5.82 -11.13 -15.57
CA ASP A 478 -6.22 -12.50 -15.29
C ASP A 478 -5.46 -13.51 -16.17
N ARG A 479 -4.81 -14.47 -15.50
CA ARG A 479 -4.01 -15.55 -16.12
C ARG A 479 -4.71 -16.90 -16.13
N THR A 480 -6.01 -16.94 -15.83
CA THR A 480 -6.84 -18.16 -15.88
C THR A 480 -7.60 -18.35 -17.20
N LEU A 481 -7.51 -17.39 -18.12
CA LEU A 481 -8.23 -17.29 -19.39
C LEU A 481 -7.31 -17.26 -20.63
#